data_AF-A0ABD6PY06-F1
#
_entry.id   AF-A0ABD6PY06-F1
#
_cell.length_a   1.000
_cell.length_b   1.000
_cell.length_c   1.000
_cell.angle_alpha   90.00
_cell.angle_beta   90.00
_cell.angle_gamma   90.00
#
_symmetry.space_group_name_H-M   'P 1'
#
loop_
_entity.id
_entity.type
_entity.pdbx_description
1 polymer ?
#
loop_
_entity_poly.entity_id
_entity_poly.type
_entity_poly.pdbx_seq_one_letter_code
_entity_poly.pdbx_strand_id
1 'polypeptide(L)'
;MLAFAALAWIAVLLAAQPAFADAFDRAAEAQRYRAWLAQFEADFATLQQRSASGGPISDDEFERIFAKSVVPKSRAVPLLKTVAEHAGISAGAGFAVVGAGRIFFDVLRESVPAGEGGIYPETDPKIAARDLTVWYMHIGTGGETAERYFSDPKRFKPYHLPPPGTLERNAYPFLLMDDRHGALRLGGVSAEFWNLIATLHGTQFQ
;
A
#
# COMPACT_ATOMS: atom_id res chain seq x y z
N MET A 1 -36.15 1.45 -48.22
CA MET A 1 -36.32 1.02 -46.81
C MET A 1 -35.22 0.07 -46.29
N LEU A 2 -34.04 -0.03 -46.94
CA LEU A 2 -32.92 -0.83 -46.41
C LEU A 2 -31.86 -0.02 -45.64
N ALA A 3 -31.76 1.30 -45.88
CA ALA A 3 -30.75 2.15 -45.24
C ALA A 3 -30.99 2.39 -43.73
N PHE A 4 -32.26 2.39 -43.29
CA PHE A 4 -32.62 2.60 -41.87
C PHE A 4 -32.32 1.37 -40.99
N ALA A 5 -32.36 0.16 -41.57
CA ALA A 5 -32.04 -1.07 -40.84
C ALA A 5 -30.52 -1.17 -40.57
N ALA A 6 -29.67 -0.73 -41.49
CA ALA A 6 -28.22 -0.77 -41.32
C ALA A 6 -27.71 0.18 -40.23
N LEU A 7 -28.30 1.37 -40.11
CA LEU A 7 -27.93 2.38 -39.10
C LEU A 7 -28.32 1.95 -37.67
N ALA A 8 -29.45 1.25 -37.52
CA ALA A 8 -29.89 0.73 -36.22
C ALA A 8 -28.94 -0.37 -35.70
N TRP A 9 -28.36 -1.18 -36.58
CA TRP A 9 -27.42 -2.24 -36.19
C TRP A 9 -26.04 -1.71 -35.79
N ILE A 10 -25.56 -0.63 -36.42
CA ILE A 10 -24.30 0.02 -36.03
C ILE A 10 -24.44 0.66 -34.64
N ALA A 11 -25.59 1.26 -34.31
CA ALA A 11 -25.84 1.84 -32.99
C ALA A 11 -25.85 0.80 -31.86
N VAL A 12 -26.34 -0.42 -32.12
CA VAL A 12 -26.32 -1.53 -31.14
C VAL A 12 -24.91 -2.07 -30.93
N LEU A 13 -24.08 -2.11 -31.97
CA LEU A 13 -22.66 -2.52 -31.87
C LEU A 13 -21.79 -1.48 -31.14
N LEU A 14 -22.12 -0.19 -31.22
CA LEU A 14 -21.44 0.88 -30.47
C LEU A 14 -21.89 0.96 -28.99
N ALA A 15 -23.11 0.54 -28.67
CA ALA A 15 -23.60 0.51 -27.29
C ALA A 15 -23.13 -0.73 -26.50
N ALA A 16 -22.65 -1.76 -27.19
CA ALA A 16 -22.09 -2.98 -26.61
C ALA A 16 -20.56 -2.91 -26.47
N GLN A 17 -20.00 -1.72 -26.19
CA GLN A 17 -18.63 -1.69 -25.69
C GLN A 17 -18.66 -2.39 -24.33
N PRO A 18 -17.93 -3.51 -24.13
CA PRO A 18 -17.73 -3.97 -22.77
C PRO A 18 -17.14 -2.78 -22.02
N ALA A 19 -17.66 -2.49 -20.83
CA ALA A 19 -16.95 -1.65 -19.89
C ALA A 19 -15.61 -2.37 -19.63
N PHE A 20 -14.61 -2.09 -20.47
CA PHE A 20 -13.23 -2.38 -20.14
C PHE A 20 -13.04 -1.60 -18.84
N ALA A 21 -12.93 -2.33 -17.73
CA ALA A 21 -12.40 -1.74 -16.51
C ALA A 21 -11.17 -0.94 -16.95
N ASP A 22 -11.17 0.37 -16.69
CA ASP A 22 -10.10 1.25 -17.15
C ASP A 22 -8.78 0.57 -16.81
N ALA A 23 -7.98 0.28 -17.84
CA ALA A 23 -6.74 -0.44 -17.66
C ALA A 23 -5.89 0.33 -16.64
N PHE A 24 -5.39 -0.36 -15.61
CA PHE A 24 -4.60 0.25 -14.55
C PHE A 24 -3.47 1.14 -15.12
N ASP A 25 -3.63 2.46 -15.02
CA ASP A 25 -2.66 3.42 -15.55
C ASP A 25 -1.47 3.52 -14.59
N ARG A 26 -0.48 2.66 -14.82
CA ARG A 26 0.73 2.61 -13.99
C ARG A 26 1.42 3.97 -13.82
N ALA A 27 1.37 4.85 -14.82
CA ALA A 27 2.03 6.14 -14.73
C ALA A 27 1.26 7.09 -13.81
N ALA A 28 -0.06 7.19 -13.98
CA ALA A 28 -0.92 7.97 -13.10
C ALA A 28 -0.88 7.44 -11.65
N GLU A 29 -0.93 6.12 -11.48
CA GLU A 29 -0.91 5.49 -10.16
C GLU A 29 0.45 5.60 -9.47
N ALA A 30 1.55 5.53 -10.22
CA ALA A 30 2.89 5.86 -9.69
C ALA A 30 2.97 7.32 -9.21
N GLN A 31 2.37 8.26 -9.93
CA GLN A 31 2.32 9.66 -9.49
C GLN A 31 1.50 9.83 -8.21
N ARG A 32 0.32 9.20 -8.13
CA ARG A 32 -0.52 9.21 -6.93
C ARG A 32 0.20 8.58 -5.73
N TYR A 33 0.87 7.45 -5.96
CA TYR A 33 1.70 6.79 -4.95
C TYR A 33 2.82 7.69 -4.44
N ARG A 34 3.55 8.38 -5.33
CA ARG A 34 4.63 9.30 -4.96
C ARG A 34 4.12 10.49 -4.17
N ALA A 35 2.97 11.05 -4.53
CA ALA A 35 2.34 12.13 -3.79
C ALA A 35 1.93 11.69 -2.38
N TRP A 36 1.34 10.49 -2.26
CA TRP A 36 1.04 9.89 -0.97
C TRP A 36 2.28 9.65 -0.12
N LEU A 37 3.33 9.05 -0.70
CA LEU A 37 4.56 8.74 0.01
C LEU A 37 5.21 10.00 0.60
N ALA A 38 5.22 11.10 -0.17
CA ALA A 38 5.71 12.39 0.33
C ALA A 38 4.88 12.91 1.52
N GLN A 39 3.55 12.80 1.48
CA GLN A 39 2.70 13.16 2.62
C GLN A 39 2.94 12.26 3.82
N PHE A 40 3.09 10.96 3.59
CA PHE A 40 3.35 9.97 4.63
C PHE A 40 4.70 10.21 5.33
N GLU A 41 5.75 10.51 4.58
CA GLU A 41 7.06 10.89 5.14
C GLU A 41 6.98 12.20 5.94
N ALA A 42 6.19 13.18 5.48
CA ALA A 42 5.96 14.44 6.20
C ALA A 42 5.21 14.23 7.52
N ASP A 43 4.23 13.32 7.56
CA ASP A 43 3.52 12.95 8.79
C ASP A 43 4.50 12.29 9.79
N PHE A 44 5.42 11.44 9.33
CA PHE A 44 6.48 10.90 10.19
C PHE A 44 7.47 11.95 10.68
N ALA A 45 7.86 12.91 9.84
CA ALA A 45 8.71 14.01 10.27
C ALA A 45 8.02 14.83 11.38
N THR A 46 6.71 15.02 11.28
CA THR A 46 5.89 15.66 12.31
C THR A 46 5.88 14.84 13.61
N LEU A 47 5.73 13.52 13.51
CA LEU A 47 5.84 12.61 14.67
C LEU A 47 7.20 12.72 15.36
N GLN A 48 8.29 12.77 14.59
CA GLN A 48 9.65 12.91 15.13
C GLN A 48 9.84 14.23 15.88
N GLN A 49 9.39 15.35 15.29
CA GLN A 49 9.44 16.66 15.94
C GLN A 49 8.61 16.69 17.23
N ARG A 50 7.44 16.05 17.20
CA ARG A 50 6.57 15.93 18.37
C ARG A 50 7.21 15.10 19.49
N SER A 51 7.86 13.99 19.16
CA SER A 51 8.58 13.16 20.12
C SER A 51 9.77 13.90 20.73
N ALA A 52 10.53 14.65 19.91
CA ALA A 52 11.66 15.45 20.37
C ALA A 52 11.26 16.57 21.35
N SER A 53 10.01 17.02 21.30
CA SER A 53 9.45 18.02 22.23
C SER A 53 9.14 17.46 23.63
N GLY A 54 9.25 16.14 23.81
CA GLY A 54 9.07 15.46 25.10
C GLY A 54 7.62 15.06 25.41
N GLY A 55 7.47 14.18 26.41
CA GLY A 55 6.18 13.63 26.85
C GLY A 55 5.64 12.51 25.96
N PRO A 56 4.75 11.65 26.50
CA PRO A 56 4.14 10.56 25.73
C PRO A 56 3.25 11.12 24.62
N ILE A 57 3.18 10.39 23.50
CA ILE A 57 2.25 10.64 22.40
C ILE A 57 1.04 9.73 22.62
N SER A 58 -0.16 10.31 22.72
CA SER A 58 -1.38 9.52 22.87
C SER A 58 -1.81 8.88 21.54
N ASP A 59 -2.65 7.86 21.60
CA ASP A 59 -3.20 7.19 20.42
C ASP A 59 -3.94 8.15 19.48
N ASP A 60 -4.79 9.02 20.05
CA ASP A 60 -5.51 10.04 19.28
C ASP A 60 -4.58 11.07 18.65
N GLU A 61 -3.47 11.40 19.31
CA GLU A 61 -2.46 12.30 18.75
C GLU A 61 -1.69 11.64 17.61
N PHE A 62 -1.29 10.39 17.77
CA PHE A 62 -0.65 9.59 16.73
C PHE A 62 -1.54 9.52 15.48
N GLU A 63 -2.81 9.11 15.63
CA GLU A 63 -3.73 9.01 14.49
C GLU A 63 -4.00 10.38 13.84
N ARG A 64 -4.03 11.47 14.61
CA ARG A 64 -4.21 12.82 14.07
C ARG A 64 -3.03 13.28 13.23
N ILE A 65 -1.80 12.95 13.63
CA ILE A 65 -0.59 13.24 12.86
C ILE A 65 -0.66 12.57 11.49
N PHE A 66 -1.14 11.33 11.43
CA PHE A 66 -1.18 10.53 10.20
C PHE A 66 -2.48 10.62 9.40
N ALA A 67 -3.50 11.36 9.86
CA ALA A 67 -4.84 11.32 9.27
C ALA A 67 -4.91 11.68 7.77
N LYS A 68 -3.87 12.34 7.23
CA LYS A 68 -3.74 12.70 5.82
C LYS A 68 -3.19 11.58 4.95
N SER A 69 -2.37 10.69 5.49
CA SER A 69 -1.70 9.61 4.76
C SER A 69 -2.10 8.21 5.20
N VAL A 70 -2.82 8.08 6.30
CA VAL A 70 -3.23 6.79 6.90
C VAL A 70 -4.70 6.86 7.24
N VAL A 71 -5.40 5.75 6.98
CA VAL A 71 -6.79 5.59 7.34
C VAL A 71 -6.87 5.40 8.87
N PRO A 72 -7.55 6.28 9.62
CA PRO A 72 -7.67 6.16 11.08
C PRO A 72 -8.28 4.82 11.49
N LYS A 73 -7.84 4.23 12.60
CA LYS A 73 -8.31 2.91 13.11
C LYS A 73 -8.17 1.73 12.12
N SER A 74 -7.38 1.86 11.06
CA SER A 74 -7.12 0.78 10.11
C SER A 74 -6.02 -0.16 10.59
N ARG A 75 -5.75 -1.22 9.81
CA ARG A 75 -4.64 -2.16 10.08
C ARG A 75 -3.26 -1.49 10.02
N ALA A 76 -3.14 -0.36 9.33
CA ALA A 76 -1.91 0.40 9.27
C ALA A 76 -1.53 1.01 10.62
N VAL A 77 -2.49 1.46 11.44
CA VAL A 77 -2.20 2.19 12.68
C VAL A 77 -1.28 1.41 13.66
N PRO A 78 -1.62 0.18 14.09
CA PRO A 78 -0.74 -0.57 14.99
C PRO A 78 0.61 -0.91 14.34
N LEU A 79 0.64 -1.20 13.03
CA LEU A 79 1.89 -1.43 12.30
C LEU A 79 2.80 -0.21 12.35
N LEU A 80 2.26 0.98 12.15
CA LEU A 80 3.03 2.21 12.14
C LEU A 80 3.56 2.60 13.52
N LYS A 81 2.84 2.22 14.59
CA LYS A 81 3.37 2.33 15.96
C LYS A 81 4.61 1.46 16.12
N THR A 82 4.57 0.20 15.65
CA THR A 82 5.75 -0.68 15.64
C THR A 82 6.90 -0.10 14.80
N VAL A 83 6.60 0.44 13.62
CA VAL A 83 7.60 1.12 12.77
C VAL A 83 8.22 2.32 13.49
N ALA A 84 7.41 3.15 14.15
CA ALA A 84 7.88 4.32 14.90
C ALA A 84 8.78 3.95 16.09
N GLU A 85 8.42 2.90 16.84
CA GLU A 85 9.23 2.35 17.93
C GLU A 85 10.60 1.88 17.42
N HIS A 86 10.63 1.17 16.28
CA HIS A 86 11.85 0.60 15.69
C HIS A 86 12.64 1.60 14.82
N ALA A 87 12.07 2.76 14.49
CA ALA A 87 12.75 3.84 13.81
C ALA A 87 13.62 4.69 14.76
N GLY A 88 13.72 4.31 16.04
CA GLY A 88 14.49 5.05 17.03
C GLY A 88 13.92 6.45 17.23
N ILE A 89 12.59 6.60 17.23
CA ILE A 89 11.91 7.84 17.64
C ILE A 89 12.01 7.97 19.17
N SER A 90 13.26 8.05 19.63
CA SER A 90 13.75 8.46 20.93
C SER A 90 14.88 9.47 20.66
N ALA A 91 14.50 10.75 20.64
CA ALA A 91 15.36 11.94 20.59
C ALA A 91 16.55 11.97 19.58
N GLY A 92 16.39 12.73 18.49
CA GLY A 92 17.45 13.65 18.05
C GLY A 92 18.19 13.39 16.74
N ALA A 93 18.02 12.27 16.04
CA ALA A 93 18.67 12.06 14.73
C ALA A 93 17.66 11.51 13.72
N GLY A 94 17.22 12.35 12.76
CA GLY A 94 16.22 11.94 11.76
C GLY A 94 16.65 10.67 11.01
N PHE A 95 15.80 9.64 10.99
CA PHE A 95 15.89 8.32 10.31
C PHE A 95 17.26 7.62 10.14
N ALA A 96 18.34 8.14 10.72
CA ALA A 96 19.71 7.74 10.49
C ALA A 96 20.19 6.68 11.49
N VAL A 97 19.34 6.26 12.41
CA VAL A 97 19.64 5.19 13.36
C VAL A 97 19.07 3.87 12.83
N VAL A 98 19.98 2.91 12.65
CA VAL A 98 19.80 1.54 12.16
C VAL A 98 18.54 0.89 12.74
N GLY A 99 17.68 0.30 11.88
CA GLY A 99 16.50 -0.44 12.33
C GLY A 99 15.47 -0.73 11.23
N ALA A 100 14.44 -1.51 11.58
CA ALA A 100 13.38 -1.93 10.67
C ALA A 100 12.55 -0.75 10.11
N GLY A 101 12.51 0.37 10.83
CA GLY A 101 11.85 1.59 10.36
C GLY A 101 12.51 2.15 9.10
N ARG A 102 13.84 2.19 9.02
CA ARG A 102 14.55 2.65 7.81
C ARG A 102 14.24 1.74 6.62
N ILE A 103 14.29 0.43 6.83
CA ILE A 103 14.02 -0.56 5.77
C ILE A 103 12.57 -0.43 5.27
N PHE A 104 11.62 -0.16 6.16
CA PHE A 104 10.24 0.11 5.76
C PHE A 104 10.13 1.27 4.77
N PHE A 105 10.78 2.40 5.04
CA PHE A 105 10.80 3.54 4.10
C PHE A 105 11.57 3.26 2.83
N ASP A 106 12.72 2.58 2.92
CA ASP A 106 13.51 2.25 1.73
C ASP A 106 12.74 1.30 0.80
N VAL A 107 12.01 0.32 1.36
CA VAL A 107 11.10 -0.54 0.59
C VAL A 107 9.99 0.28 -0.06
N LEU A 108 9.34 1.20 0.67
CA LEU A 108 8.31 2.06 0.07
C LEU A 108 8.86 2.97 -1.04
N ARG A 109 10.00 3.63 -0.83
CA ARG A 109 10.61 4.51 -1.85
C ARG A 109 10.95 3.79 -3.14
N GLU A 110 11.39 2.55 -3.02
CA GLU A 110 11.76 1.68 -4.14
C GLU A 110 10.60 0.80 -4.62
N SER A 111 9.39 1.02 -4.09
CA SER A 111 8.18 0.36 -4.56
C SER A 111 7.46 1.21 -5.61
N VAL A 112 6.84 0.54 -6.58
CA VAL A 112 5.93 1.16 -7.55
C VAL A 112 4.65 0.33 -7.69
N PRO A 113 3.48 0.96 -7.87
CA PRO A 113 2.25 0.22 -8.13
C PRO A 113 2.37 -0.61 -9.42
N ALA A 114 2.07 -1.91 -9.31
CA ALA A 114 2.16 -2.88 -10.40
C ALA A 114 0.79 -3.23 -11.00
N GLY A 115 -0.26 -3.17 -10.17
CA GLY A 115 -1.64 -3.46 -10.54
C GLY A 115 -2.61 -3.28 -9.38
N GLU A 116 -3.89 -3.51 -9.64
CA GLU A 116 -5.00 -3.38 -8.69
C GLU A 116 -5.70 -4.74 -8.51
N GLY A 117 -6.01 -5.09 -7.27
CA GLY A 117 -6.52 -6.42 -6.88
C GLY A 117 -7.96 -6.43 -6.40
N GLY A 118 -8.76 -5.41 -6.70
CA GLY A 118 -10.12 -5.25 -6.22
C GLY A 118 -10.22 -4.68 -4.81
N ILE A 119 -11.46 -4.57 -4.34
CA ILE A 119 -11.78 -4.24 -2.96
C ILE A 119 -11.33 -5.38 -2.04
N TYR A 120 -10.58 -5.03 -1.00
CA TYR A 120 -10.15 -5.95 0.02
C TYR A 120 -11.36 -6.45 0.84
N PRO A 121 -11.58 -7.77 0.94
CA PRO A 121 -12.68 -8.33 1.71
C PRO A 121 -12.33 -8.31 3.20
N GLU A 122 -12.48 -7.14 3.83
CA GLU A 122 -12.24 -6.98 5.27
C GLU A 122 -13.25 -7.81 6.08
N THR A 123 -12.74 -8.68 6.95
CA THR A 123 -13.55 -9.59 7.77
C THR A 123 -13.63 -9.13 9.23
N ASP A 124 -12.77 -8.22 9.67
CA ASP A 124 -12.84 -7.64 11.01
C ASP A 124 -13.95 -6.57 11.04
N PRO A 125 -15.07 -6.78 11.76
CA PRO A 125 -16.17 -5.82 11.80
C PRO A 125 -15.77 -4.46 12.41
N LYS A 126 -14.66 -4.38 13.15
CA LYS A 126 -14.14 -3.12 13.69
C LYS A 126 -13.46 -2.26 12.64
N ILE A 127 -13.04 -2.87 11.53
CA ILE A 127 -12.27 -2.24 10.43
C ILE A 127 -13.11 -2.20 9.14
N ALA A 128 -14.04 -3.14 8.95
CA ALA A 128 -14.82 -3.39 7.75
C ALA A 128 -15.72 -2.25 7.26
N ALA A 129 -15.80 -1.12 7.96
CA ALA A 129 -16.55 0.05 7.52
C ALA A 129 -15.92 0.78 6.32
N ARG A 130 -14.85 0.24 5.73
CA ARG A 130 -14.08 0.90 4.68
C ARG A 130 -13.72 -0.03 3.54
N ASP A 131 -14.13 0.37 2.34
CA ASP A 131 -13.64 -0.22 1.11
C ASP A 131 -12.19 0.25 0.92
N LEU A 132 -11.26 -0.68 1.09
CA LEU A 132 -9.85 -0.46 0.81
C LEU A 132 -9.52 -1.23 -0.46
N THR A 133 -8.88 -0.56 -1.41
CA THR A 133 -8.45 -1.15 -2.68
C THR A 133 -7.10 -1.84 -2.48
N VAL A 134 -6.95 -3.03 -3.07
CA VAL A 134 -5.67 -3.75 -3.08
C VAL A 134 -4.78 -3.15 -4.17
N TRP A 135 -3.64 -2.59 -3.77
CA TRP A 135 -2.62 -2.07 -4.68
C TRP A 135 -1.40 -2.98 -4.66
N TYR A 136 -1.25 -3.80 -5.70
CA TYR A 136 -0.07 -4.66 -5.86
C TYR A 136 1.18 -3.82 -6.09
N MET A 137 2.26 -4.15 -5.41
CA MET A 137 3.49 -3.35 -5.41
C MET A 137 4.66 -4.14 -6.00
N HIS A 138 5.29 -3.61 -7.04
CA HIS A 138 6.61 -4.08 -7.45
C HIS A 138 7.66 -3.44 -6.55
N ILE A 139 8.54 -4.25 -5.94
CA ILE A 139 9.56 -3.78 -5.01
C ILE A 139 10.94 -3.90 -5.66
N GLY A 140 11.59 -2.76 -5.89
CA GLY A 140 12.87 -2.66 -6.60
C GLY A 140 14.12 -2.75 -5.72
N THR A 141 13.98 -3.01 -4.42
CA THR A 141 15.10 -3.04 -3.45
C THR A 141 15.30 -4.40 -2.78
N GLY A 142 16.45 -4.59 -2.15
CA GLY A 142 16.80 -5.78 -1.36
C GLY A 142 17.62 -6.85 -2.09
N GLY A 143 17.91 -6.66 -3.39
CA GLY A 143 18.80 -7.49 -4.19
C GLY A 143 18.52 -8.99 -4.07
N GLU A 144 19.59 -9.79 -3.96
CA GLU A 144 19.50 -11.26 -3.89
C GLU A 144 18.64 -11.76 -2.71
N THR A 145 18.59 -11.04 -1.59
CA THR A 145 17.76 -11.41 -0.44
C THR A 145 16.27 -11.29 -0.77
N ALA A 146 15.86 -10.21 -1.46
CA ALA A 146 14.49 -10.05 -1.92
C ALA A 146 14.13 -11.07 -3.02
N GLU A 147 15.04 -11.32 -3.97
CA GLU A 147 14.87 -12.34 -5.00
C GLU A 147 14.65 -13.73 -4.41
N ARG A 148 15.49 -14.13 -3.43
CA ARG A 148 15.33 -15.39 -2.70
C ARG A 148 14.00 -15.45 -1.94
N TYR A 149 13.58 -14.35 -1.33
CA TYR A 149 12.30 -14.25 -0.63
C TYR A 149 11.12 -14.49 -1.57
N PHE A 150 11.07 -13.81 -2.71
CA PHE A 150 10.00 -13.95 -3.70
C PHE A 150 10.02 -15.30 -4.42
N SER A 151 11.20 -15.92 -4.55
CA SER A 151 11.35 -17.22 -5.22
C SER A 151 11.01 -18.41 -4.32
N ASP A 152 10.71 -18.21 -3.03
CA ASP A 152 10.40 -19.29 -2.09
C ASP A 152 9.00 -19.87 -2.33
N PRO A 153 8.87 -21.11 -2.85
CA PRO A 153 7.56 -21.73 -3.14
C PRO A 153 6.77 -22.09 -1.88
N LYS A 154 7.38 -22.02 -0.69
CA LYS A 154 6.66 -22.15 0.58
C LYS A 154 5.91 -20.87 0.95
N ARG A 155 6.32 -19.74 0.37
CA ARG A 155 5.75 -18.40 0.63
C ARG A 155 4.85 -17.93 -0.50
N PHE A 156 5.19 -18.28 -1.74
CA PHE A 156 4.46 -17.82 -2.93
C PHE A 156 3.92 -18.97 -3.79
N LYS A 157 2.73 -18.77 -4.38
CA LYS A 157 2.01 -19.73 -5.22
C LYS A 157 1.94 -19.29 -6.67
N PRO A 158 2.85 -19.77 -7.53
CA PRO A 158 4.17 -19.13 -7.71
C PRO A 158 4.13 -17.58 -7.64
N TYR A 159 5.26 -16.92 -7.47
CA TYR A 159 5.30 -15.45 -7.47
C TYR A 159 4.89 -14.89 -8.84
N HIS A 160 3.77 -14.16 -8.87
CA HIS A 160 3.21 -13.57 -10.08
C HIS A 160 2.28 -12.40 -9.73
N LEU A 161 2.15 -11.43 -10.63
CA LEU A 161 1.15 -10.37 -10.48
C LEU A 161 -0.23 -10.94 -10.84
N PRO A 162 -1.22 -10.91 -9.91
CA PRO A 162 -2.56 -11.41 -10.20
C PRO A 162 -3.29 -10.58 -11.26
N PRO A 163 -4.33 -11.13 -11.91
CA PRO A 163 -5.15 -10.38 -12.85
C PRO A 163 -5.80 -9.13 -12.20
N PRO A 164 -6.03 -8.05 -12.97
CA PRO A 164 -6.71 -6.87 -12.46
C PRO A 164 -8.04 -7.18 -11.77
N GLY A 165 -8.33 -6.50 -10.66
CA GLY A 165 -9.55 -6.70 -9.87
C GLY A 165 -9.58 -8.03 -9.09
N THR A 166 -8.50 -8.81 -9.09
CA THR A 166 -8.45 -10.12 -8.42
C THR A 166 -7.46 -10.08 -7.28
N LEU A 167 -7.97 -10.33 -6.07
CA LEU A 167 -7.14 -10.50 -4.90
C LEU A 167 -6.68 -11.95 -4.78
N GLU A 168 -5.37 -12.15 -4.87
CA GLU A 168 -4.70 -13.40 -4.51
C GLU A 168 -3.69 -13.19 -3.38
N ARG A 169 -3.78 -14.04 -2.35
CA ARG A 169 -2.82 -14.11 -1.24
C ARG A 169 -1.67 -15.04 -1.61
N ASN A 170 -0.48 -14.76 -1.09
CA ASN A 170 0.73 -15.50 -1.37
C ASN A 170 1.10 -15.46 -2.87
N ALA A 171 0.72 -14.41 -3.61
CA ALA A 171 1.06 -14.27 -5.03
C ALA A 171 1.98 -13.09 -5.28
N TYR A 172 1.69 -11.95 -4.66
CA TYR A 172 2.40 -10.69 -4.84
C TYR A 172 2.18 -9.77 -3.63
N PRO A 173 3.18 -8.97 -3.19
CA PRO A 173 2.98 -8.03 -2.10
C PRO A 173 2.04 -6.88 -2.50
N PHE A 174 1.25 -6.40 -1.55
CA PHE A 174 0.31 -5.30 -1.80
C PHE A 174 0.16 -4.37 -0.59
N LEU A 175 -0.31 -3.16 -0.88
CA LEU A 175 -0.78 -2.18 0.10
C LEU A 175 -2.32 -2.12 0.02
N LEU A 176 -2.95 -1.79 1.15
CA LEU A 176 -4.38 -1.47 1.18
C LEU A 176 -4.51 0.05 1.14
N MET A 177 -5.14 0.58 0.11
CA MET A 177 -5.26 2.01 -0.11
C MET A 177 -6.73 2.44 -0.10
N ASP A 178 -7.05 3.52 0.59
CA ASP A 178 -8.31 4.25 0.40
C ASP A 178 -8.08 5.32 -0.68
N ASP A 179 -8.82 5.20 -1.78
CA ASP A 179 -8.72 6.05 -2.98
C ASP A 179 -9.97 6.93 -3.20
N ARG A 180 -11.02 6.79 -2.38
CA ARG A 180 -12.37 7.33 -2.63
C ARG A 180 -12.49 8.85 -2.48
N HIS A 181 -11.51 9.51 -1.87
CA HIS A 181 -11.59 10.94 -1.51
C HIS A 181 -10.44 11.78 -2.09
N GLY A 182 -9.83 11.33 -3.18
CA GLY A 182 -8.79 12.07 -3.91
C GLY A 182 -7.39 11.94 -3.31
N ALA A 183 -7.24 12.15 -1.99
CA ALA A 183 -5.98 11.87 -1.30
C ALA A 183 -5.91 10.40 -0.90
N LEU A 184 -4.90 9.71 -1.42
CA LEU A 184 -4.66 8.31 -1.13
C LEU A 184 -4.23 8.15 0.34
N ARG A 185 -4.74 7.11 1.02
CA ARG A 185 -4.39 6.82 2.42
C ARG A 185 -4.16 5.34 2.64
N LEU A 186 -3.13 5.01 3.43
CA LEU A 186 -2.78 3.64 3.76
C LEU A 186 -3.74 3.08 4.82
N GLY A 187 -4.40 1.97 4.48
CA GLY A 187 -5.22 1.18 5.39
C GLY A 187 -4.53 -0.05 5.96
N GLY A 188 -3.43 -0.49 5.36
CA GLY A 188 -2.65 -1.65 5.81
C GLY A 188 -1.65 -2.11 4.77
N VAL A 189 -0.84 -3.10 5.13
CA VAL A 189 0.09 -3.78 4.23
C VAL A 189 -0.17 -5.27 4.25
N SER A 190 0.15 -5.95 3.16
CA SER A 190 0.06 -7.40 3.10
C SER A 190 1.12 -8.08 3.98
N ALA A 191 0.86 -9.34 4.36
CA ALA A 191 1.84 -10.13 5.10
C ALA A 191 3.11 -10.35 4.25
N GLU A 192 2.97 -10.50 2.93
CA GLU A 192 4.06 -10.64 1.98
C GLU A 192 4.95 -9.38 1.97
N PHE A 193 4.36 -8.19 2.00
CA PHE A 193 5.09 -6.93 2.08
C PHE A 193 5.84 -6.80 3.41
N TRP A 194 5.16 -7.04 4.53
CA TRP A 194 5.77 -6.93 5.86
C TRP A 194 6.87 -7.96 6.10
N ASN A 195 6.66 -9.21 5.66
CA ASN A 195 7.64 -10.28 5.80
C ASN A 195 8.89 -10.05 4.95
N LEU A 196 8.80 -9.34 3.83
CA LEU A 196 9.99 -8.89 3.10
C LEU A 196 10.82 -7.94 3.97
N ILE A 197 10.21 -6.92 4.56
CA ILE A 197 10.90 -5.96 5.46
C ILE A 197 11.56 -6.69 6.62
N ALA A 198 10.84 -7.65 7.23
CA ALA A 198 11.37 -8.52 8.27
C ALA A 198 12.64 -9.26 7.79
N THR A 199 12.56 -9.87 6.60
CA THR A 199 13.65 -10.62 5.98
C THR A 199 14.86 -9.72 5.69
N LEU A 200 14.64 -8.52 5.15
CA LEU A 200 15.69 -7.55 4.84
C LEU A 200 16.35 -6.98 6.11
N HIS A 201 15.60 -6.83 7.19
CA HIS A 201 16.14 -6.44 8.50
C HIS A 201 16.95 -7.55 9.18
N GLY A 202 16.73 -8.82 8.79
CA GLY A 202 17.29 -9.97 9.48
C GLY A 202 16.57 -10.30 10.79
N THR A 203 15.31 -9.90 10.93
CA THR A 203 14.47 -10.19 12.11
C THR A 203 13.18 -10.86 11.68
N GLN A 204 12.79 -11.96 12.32
CA GLN A 204 11.42 -12.45 12.22
C GLN A 204 10.56 -11.62 13.17
N PHE A 205 9.70 -10.75 12.65
CA PHE A 205 8.62 -10.19 13.46
C PHE A 205 7.58 -11.29 13.65
N GLN A 206 7.47 -11.78 14.89
CA GLN A 206 6.43 -12.75 15.29
C GLN A 206 5.08 -12.06 15.42
#